data_AF-A0A2M8PY12-F1
#
_entry.id   AF-A0A2M8PY12-F1
#
_cell.length_a   1.000
_cell.length_b   1.000
_cell.length_c   1.000
_cell.angle_alpha   90.00
_cell.angle_beta   90.00
_cell.angle_gamma   90.00
#
_symmetry.space_group_name_H-M   'P 1'
#
loop_
_entity.id
_entity.type
_entity.pdbx_description
1 polymer ?
#
loop_
_entity_poly.entity_id
_entity_poly.type
_entity_poly.pdbx_seq_one_letter_code
_entity_poly.pdbx_strand_id
1 'polypeptide(L)'
;MALEFEKLEAQIVELGEALAKRGSSAAEELRQVAQLLSQLDDLDAIWEQIRIARQNDAGFRGAAPFDEPINQPIPLPELPPRATLFAADGSQIYP
;
A
#
# COMPACT_ATOMS: atom_id res chain seq x y z
N MET A 1 38.99 -12.61 17.20
CA MET A 1 37.73 -13.05 16.55
C MET A 1 37.94 -12.82 15.06
N ALA A 2 38.23 -13.87 14.28
CA ALA A 2 38.45 -13.71 12.85
C ALA A 2 37.10 -13.76 12.14
N LEU A 3 36.78 -12.72 11.38
CA LEU A 3 35.61 -12.72 10.49
C LEU A 3 35.86 -13.74 9.39
N GLU A 4 34.97 -14.73 9.26
CA GLU A 4 34.99 -15.70 8.18
C GLU A 4 34.47 -15.02 6.91
N PHE A 5 35.35 -14.30 6.23
CA PHE A 5 35.03 -13.37 5.13
C PHE A 5 34.22 -14.04 4.01
N GLU A 6 34.49 -15.31 3.71
CA GLU A 6 33.77 -16.11 2.70
C GLU A 6 32.28 -16.29 3.04
N LYS A 7 31.93 -16.44 4.32
CA LYS A 7 30.52 -16.56 4.74
C LYS A 7 29.79 -15.23 4.65
N LEU A 8 30.51 -14.14 4.85
CA LEU A 8 29.96 -12.78 4.82
C LEU A 8 29.64 -12.36 3.39
N GLU A 9 30.50 -12.71 2.43
CA GLU A 9 30.27 -12.46 1.01
C GLU A 9 29.00 -13.15 0.50
N ALA A 10 28.83 -14.44 0.82
CA ALA A 10 27.64 -15.19 0.44
C ALA A 10 26.35 -14.56 1.00
N GLN A 11 26.37 -14.13 2.26
CA GLN A 11 25.23 -13.46 2.90
C GLN A 11 24.90 -12.10 2.27
N ILE A 12 25.92 -11.32 1.87
CA ILE A 12 25.73 -10.03 1.20
C ILE A 12 25.09 -10.23 -0.18
N VAL A 13 25.53 -11.23 -0.93
CA VAL A 13 24.96 -11.55 -2.25
C VAL A 13 23.50 -11.98 -2.10
N GLU A 14 23.21 -12.89 -1.17
CA GLU A 14 21.84 -13.35 -0.90
C GLU A 14 20.91 -12.20 -0.48
N LEU A 15 21.40 -11.31 0.40
CA LEU A 15 20.69 -10.10 0.79
C LEU A 15 20.40 -9.18 -0.42
N GLY A 16 21.40 -8.96 -1.27
CA GLY A 16 21.27 -8.15 -2.48
C GLY A 16 20.22 -8.70 -3.45
N GLU A 17 20.24 -10.01 -3.68
CA GLU A 17 19.24 -10.68 -4.52
C GLU A 17 17.83 -10.62 -3.93
N ALA A 18 17.70 -10.84 -2.62
CA ALA A 18 16.40 -10.77 -1.93
C ALA A 18 15.81 -9.35 -1.99
N LEU A 19 16.64 -8.32 -1.77
CA LEU A 19 16.22 -6.91 -1.87
C LEU A 19 15.81 -6.54 -3.30
N ALA A 20 16.59 -6.98 -4.31
CA ALA A 20 16.26 -6.73 -5.71
C ALA A 20 14.92 -7.37 -6.12
N LYS A 21 14.67 -8.63 -5.70
CA LYS A 21 13.41 -9.34 -5.94
C LYS A 21 12.22 -8.67 -5.23
N ARG A 22 12.40 -8.19 -4.00
CA ARG A 22 11.36 -7.51 -3.23
C ARG A 22 11.02 -6.12 -3.80
N GLY A 23 12.04 -5.40 -4.29
CA GLY A 23 11.85 -4.10 -4.95
C GLY A 23 11.10 -4.23 -6.28
N SER A 24 11.41 -5.25 -7.08
CA SER A 24 10.71 -5.48 -8.35
C SER A 24 9.27 -5.92 -8.17
N SER A 25 8.97 -6.74 -7.15
CA SER A 25 7.60 -7.22 -6.90
C SER A 25 6.67 -6.11 -6.42
N ALA A 26 7.11 -5.26 -5.48
CA ALA A 26 6.26 -4.20 -4.94
C ALA A 26 5.91 -3.12 -5.97
N ALA A 27 6.85 -2.76 -6.83
CA ALA A 27 6.61 -1.77 -7.88
C ALA A 27 5.63 -2.30 -8.96
N GLU A 28 5.71 -3.59 -9.26
CA GLU A 28 4.82 -4.23 -10.21
C GLU A 28 3.40 -4.39 -9.64
N GLU A 29 3.30 -4.82 -8.38
CA GLU A 29 2.03 -4.89 -7.66
C GLU A 29 1.36 -3.50 -7.56
N LEU A 30 2.14 -2.46 -7.23
CA LEU A 30 1.63 -1.09 -7.19
C LEU A 30 1.10 -0.63 -8.55
N ARG A 31 1.77 -0.97 -9.66
CA ARG A 31 1.29 -0.66 -11.01
C ARG A 31 -0.04 -1.34 -11.30
N GLN A 32 -0.16 -2.62 -10.97
CA GLN A 32 -1.39 -3.38 -11.20
C GLN A 32 -2.56 -2.84 -10.36
N VAL A 33 -2.31 -2.53 -9.09
CA VAL A 33 -3.32 -1.93 -8.21
C VAL A 33 -3.71 -0.53 -8.67
N ALA A 34 -2.76 0.30 -9.08
CA ALA A 34 -3.05 1.64 -9.62
C ALA A 34 -3.88 1.57 -10.91
N GLN A 35 -3.58 0.60 -11.79
CA GLN A 35 -4.36 0.36 -12.99
C GLN A 35 -5.78 -0.09 -12.65
N LEU A 36 -5.94 -1.01 -11.69
CA LEU A 36 -7.26 -1.44 -11.23
C LEU A 36 -8.05 -0.26 -10.64
N LEU A 37 -7.43 0.53 -9.77
CA LEU A 37 -8.06 1.72 -9.19
C LEU A 37 -8.50 2.70 -10.29
N SER A 38 -7.68 2.92 -11.32
CA SER A 38 -8.02 3.83 -12.42
C SER A 38 -9.29 3.44 -13.19
N GLN A 39 -9.72 2.18 -13.11
CA GLN A 39 -10.93 1.66 -13.76
C GLN A 39 -12.18 1.73 -12.88
N LEU A 40 -12.07 2.21 -11.63
CA LEU A 40 -13.18 2.31 -10.68
C LEU A 40 -13.88 3.69 -10.73
N ASP A 41 -14.16 4.17 -11.94
CA ASP A 41 -14.92 5.40 -12.20
C ASP A 41 -16.43 5.16 -12.41
N ASP A 42 -16.82 3.95 -12.82
CA ASP A 42 -18.22 3.56 -13.04
C ASP A 42 -18.94 3.22 -11.73
N LEU A 43 -19.53 4.26 -11.11
CA LEU A 43 -20.33 4.12 -9.90
C LEU A 43 -21.58 3.25 -10.07
N ASP A 44 -22.21 3.27 -11.24
CA ASP A 44 -23.44 2.51 -11.47
C ASP A 44 -23.15 1.01 -11.45
N ALA A 45 -22.06 0.60 -12.11
CA ALA A 45 -21.59 -0.77 -12.06
C ALA A 45 -21.26 -1.22 -10.62
N ILE A 46 -20.64 -0.36 -9.82
CA ILE A 46 -20.31 -0.64 -8.42
C ILE A 46 -21.60 -0.79 -7.58
N TRP A 47 -22.55 0.13 -7.73
CA TRP A 47 -23.82 0.09 -7.01
C TRP A 47 -24.64 -1.16 -7.35
N GLU A 48 -24.60 -1.61 -8.60
CA GLU A 48 -25.23 -2.85 -9.02
C GLU A 48 -24.64 -4.07 -8.32
N GLN A 49 -23.31 -4.15 -8.18
CA GLN A 49 -22.65 -5.22 -7.42
C GLN A 49 -23.02 -5.18 -5.93
N ILE A 50 -23.06 -3.99 -5.33
CA ILE A 50 -23.49 -3.82 -3.93
C ILE A 50 -24.94 -4.26 -3.75
N ARG A 51 -25.82 -3.94 -4.71
CA ARG A 51 -27.23 -4.37 -4.70
C ARG A 51 -27.34 -5.89 -4.71
N ILE A 52 -26.58 -6.56 -5.58
CA ILE A 52 -26.53 -8.03 -5.65
C ILE A 52 -26.04 -8.62 -4.32
N ALA A 53 -24.96 -8.07 -3.75
CA ALA A 53 -24.41 -8.54 -2.47
C ALA A 53 -25.44 -8.43 -1.32
N ARG A 54 -26.14 -7.30 -1.24
CA ARG A 54 -27.20 -7.08 -0.23
C ARG A 54 -28.40 -8.01 -0.39
N GLN A 55 -28.71 -8.41 -1.63
CA GLN A 55 -29.79 -9.35 -1.90
C GLN A 55 -29.43 -10.79 -1.50
N ASN A 56 -28.16 -11.17 -1.70
CA ASN A 56 -27.67 -12.51 -1.42
C ASN A 56 -27.29 -12.72 0.06
N ASP A 57 -27.00 -11.65 0.79
CA ASP A 57 -26.61 -11.70 2.20
C ASP A 57 -27.34 -10.62 3.03
N ALA A 58 -28.32 -11.07 3.83
CA ALA A 58 -29.05 -10.21 4.77
C ALA A 58 -28.15 -9.60 5.87
N GLY A 59 -27.00 -10.23 6.12
CA GLY A 59 -25.97 -9.78 7.05
C GLY A 59 -24.97 -8.79 6.45
N PHE A 60 -25.07 -8.44 5.16
CA PHE A 60 -24.09 -7.58 4.51
C PHE A 60 -23.94 -6.21 5.22
N ARG A 61 -22.69 -5.85 5.54
CA ARG A 61 -22.31 -4.57 6.19
C ARG A 61 -21.17 -3.84 5.46
N GLY A 62 -20.98 -4.14 4.17
CA GLY A 62 -19.95 -3.46 3.38
C GLY A 62 -20.22 -1.97 3.22
N ALA A 63 -19.15 -1.17 3.23
CA ALA A 63 -19.21 0.24 2.88
C ALA A 63 -19.63 0.41 1.41
N ALA A 64 -20.37 1.47 1.13
CA ALA A 64 -20.74 1.87 -0.22
C ALA A 64 -20.21 3.28 -0.50
N PRO A 65 -19.77 3.59 -1.73
CA PRO A 65 -19.43 4.94 -2.12
C PRO A 65 -20.67 5.84 -2.01
N PHE A 66 -20.48 7.16 -1.96
CA PHE A 66 -21.59 8.11 -1.93
C PHE A 66 -22.00 8.48 -3.36
N ASP A 67 -21.52 9.61 -3.88
CA ASP A 67 -21.78 10.11 -5.24
C ASP A 67 -20.51 10.40 -6.05
N GLU A 68 -19.34 10.39 -5.41
CA GLU A 68 -18.05 10.59 -6.06
C GLU A 68 -17.43 9.25 -6.51
N PRO A 69 -16.82 9.19 -7.70
CA PRO A 69 -16.04 8.04 -8.14
C PRO A 69 -15.02 7.59 -7.10
N ILE A 70 -14.86 6.28 -6.91
CA ILE A 70 -13.92 5.72 -5.91
C ILE A 70 -12.48 6.14 -6.22
N ASN A 71 -12.17 6.33 -7.49
CA ASN A 71 -10.85 6.72 -7.96
C ASN A 71 -10.65 8.24 -8.07
N GLN A 72 -11.60 9.06 -7.61
CA GLN A 72 -11.48 10.51 -7.68
C GLN A 72 -10.33 11.00 -6.77
N PRO A 73 -9.31 11.67 -7.34
CA PRO A 73 -8.25 12.25 -6.53
C PRO A 73 -8.79 13.48 -5.76
N ILE A 74 -8.71 13.43 -4.43
CA ILE A 74 -9.06 14.57 -3.57
C ILE A 74 -7.80 15.42 -3.37
N PRO A 75 -7.85 16.74 -3.66
CA PRO A 75 -6.68 17.60 -3.49
C PRO A 75 -6.26 17.66 -2.01
N LEU A 76 -4.96 17.71 -1.79
CA LEU A 76 -4.41 17.90 -0.44
C LEU A 76 -4.84 19.27 0.09
N PRO A 77 -5.14 19.37 1.40
CA PRO A 77 -5.36 20.67 2.02
C PRO A 77 -4.09 21.52 1.95
N GLU A 78 -4.25 22.85 2.03
CA GLU A 78 -3.12 23.75 2.11
C GLU A 78 -2.22 23.42 3.31
N LEU A 79 -0.91 23.41 3.08
CA LEU A 79 0.06 23.20 4.15
C LEU A 79 0.01 24.38 5.14
N PRO A 80 0.13 24.12 6.45
CA PRO A 80 0.25 25.21 7.41
C PRO A 80 1.54 26.00 7.13
N PRO A 81 1.55 27.33 7.35
CA PRO A 81 2.72 28.18 7.11
C PRO A 81 3.93 27.78 7.96
N ARG A 82 3.70 27.04 9.05
CA ARG A 82 4.73 26.50 9.93
C ARG A 82 4.31 25.13 10.45
N ALA A 83 5.21 24.16 10.33
CA ALA A 83 5.09 22.83 10.92
C ALA A 83 6.35 22.50 11.73
N THR A 84 6.18 21.78 12.84
CA THR A 84 7.30 21.21 13.60
C THR A 84 7.36 19.72 13.30
N LEU A 85 8.43 19.27 12.65
CA LEU A 85 8.66 17.86 12.40
C LEU A 85 9.44 17.25 13.57
N PHE A 86 8.85 16.27 14.26
CA PHE A 86 9.57 15.46 15.24
C PHE A 86 10.06 14.19 14.54
N ALA A 87 11.36 14.11 14.27
CA ALA A 87 12.00 12.86 13.88
C ALA A 87 12.56 12.20 15.14
N ALA A 88 11.89 11.14 15.61
CA ALA A 88 12.44 10.28 16.66
C ALA A 88 13.15 9.11 16.00
N ASP A 89 14.43 8.93 16.28
CA ASP A 89 15.17 7.72 15.92
C ASP A 89 14.69 6.56 16.80
N GLY A 90 14.04 5.57 16.19
CA GLY A 90 13.49 4.38 16.85
C GLY A 90 14.56 3.36 17.22
N SER A 91 15.67 3.79 17.81
CA SER A 91 16.69 2.86 18.32
C SER A 91 16.09 2.02 19.46
N GLN A 92 16.20 0.69 19.34
CA GLN A 92 15.77 -0.24 20.39
C GLN A 92 16.60 -0.02 21.66
N ILE A 93 15.94 0.20 22.80
CA ILE A 93 16.56 0.05 24.11
C ILE A 93 16.52 -1.45 24.45
N TYR A 94 17.69 -2.10 24.47
CA TYR A 94 17.83 -3.46 25.01
C TYR A 94 17.53 -3.44 26.52
N PRO A 95 16.79 -4.43 27.06
CA PRO A 95 16.68 -4.60 28.51
C PRO A 95 18.02 -4.98 29.15
#